data_AF-A0A1X7CRJ7-F1
#
_entry.id   AF-A0A1X7CRJ7-F1
#
_cell.length_a   1.000
_cell.length_b   1.000
_cell.length_c   1.000
_cell.angle_alpha   90.00
_cell.angle_beta   90.00
_cell.angle_gamma   90.00
#
_symmetry.space_group_name_H-M   'P 1'
#
loop_
_entity.id
_entity.type
_entity.pdbx_description
1 polymer ?
#
loop_
_entity_poly.entity_id
_entity_poly.type
_entity_poly.pdbx_seq_one_letter_code
_entity_poly.pdbx_strand_id
1 'polypeptide(L)'
;MKKAEATAYARGLIPEREFCAAYMDLRNLRGLLQNSPDCADYEIIKAVWDVIVEQRYSDQTMSRLLYRECSKSLAAVGAFCTDSKLSSKALSLQIQAASTCSEHASIEASGGLGVLPFELVLPDSPSKFSGNSPSITWNELLQAGNVTSEPVFSGRSAVMESAGDNQIFAVKIARNGESAEGLHLEGKWMEMLRAEAKSCSVRFDCPRPFSVSDKILFKITGLPENCPDNLHKDGYAMAYHAHSDYFAYPNDDREGKRTEPQDFLEIMSRNSYILGWLAGRGIVHDAPIPLFHNRVQAMRRTDEGVYQWHRFGRLDRWLESCRFPNFGRSGLRDFEHLQVMKPGSDKFYRAIGSHFMSILLVIGSWFRAQNPELCGLDENNEPIDARSLFDPDFFEKAVMSCFTEYYRGFTGFEFQHEIDLHIPKLVKCMIEQMGVDNHMFEFMRIVDQNILEDQEFRNYLLKYGMAPEKVAELKKGEADVPLVTGPHLGNFNGVISLPEIIEWSAMAAGCCVAAKSLGGRWVGARLGAV
;
A
#
# COMPACT_ATOMS: atom_id res chain seq x y z
N MET A 1 -38.44 15.53 -18.58
CA MET A 1 -38.02 14.33 -19.34
C MET A 1 -37.01 13.51 -18.55
N LYS A 2 -35.80 14.05 -18.26
CA LYS A 2 -34.74 13.34 -17.53
C LYS A 2 -35.14 12.69 -16.20
N LYS A 3 -35.93 13.38 -15.36
CA LYS A 3 -36.43 12.82 -14.08
C LYS A 3 -37.32 11.58 -14.29
N ALA A 4 -38.26 11.64 -15.24
CA ALA A 4 -39.15 10.51 -15.51
C ALA A 4 -38.39 9.29 -16.04
N GLU A 5 -37.36 9.50 -16.87
CA GLU A 5 -36.46 8.44 -17.32
C GLU A 5 -35.65 7.85 -16.17
N ALA A 6 -35.06 8.69 -15.31
CA ALA A 6 -34.31 8.24 -14.14
C ALA A 6 -35.20 7.41 -13.18
N THR A 7 -36.42 7.88 -12.91
CA THR A 7 -37.40 7.14 -12.11
C THR A 7 -37.78 5.81 -12.77
N ALA A 8 -37.92 5.74 -14.09
CA ALA A 8 -38.23 4.50 -14.79
C ALA A 8 -37.11 3.45 -14.63
N TYR A 9 -35.85 3.84 -14.78
CA TYR A 9 -34.72 2.95 -14.53
C TYR A 9 -34.65 2.52 -13.06
N ALA A 10 -34.84 3.45 -12.11
CA ALA A 10 -34.83 3.13 -10.68
C ALA A 10 -35.93 2.14 -10.29
N ARG A 11 -37.15 2.32 -10.80
CA ARG A 11 -38.27 1.36 -10.61
C ARG A 11 -38.02 0.01 -11.26
N GLY A 12 -37.13 -0.03 -12.24
CA GLY A 12 -36.64 -1.26 -12.82
C GLY A 12 -35.87 -2.12 -11.82
N LEU A 13 -35.20 -1.53 -10.83
CA LEU A 13 -34.30 -2.22 -9.88
C LEU A 13 -35.05 -2.98 -8.77
N ILE A 14 -35.95 -3.88 -9.15
CA ILE A 14 -36.65 -4.80 -8.27
C ILE A 14 -35.80 -6.05 -7.94
N PRO A 15 -36.04 -6.74 -6.81
CA PRO A 15 -35.27 -7.92 -6.40
C PRO A 15 -35.25 -9.05 -7.44
N GLU A 16 -36.35 -9.24 -8.18
CA GLU A 16 -36.49 -10.31 -9.18
C GLU A 16 -35.84 -9.98 -10.53
N ARG A 17 -35.23 -8.79 -10.67
CA ARG A 17 -34.63 -8.38 -11.94
C ARG A 17 -33.38 -9.19 -12.24
N GLU A 18 -33.30 -9.70 -13.46
CA GLU A 18 -32.13 -10.40 -13.96
C GLU A 18 -30.89 -9.48 -14.01
N PHE A 19 -29.71 -10.06 -13.75
CA PHE A 19 -28.47 -9.31 -13.57
C PHE A 19 -28.14 -8.38 -14.75
N CYS A 20 -28.20 -8.87 -15.99
CA CYS A 20 -27.88 -8.07 -17.17
C CYS A 20 -28.85 -6.90 -17.32
N ALA A 21 -30.15 -7.14 -17.08
CA ALA A 21 -31.16 -6.09 -17.10
C ALA A 21 -30.97 -5.05 -15.99
N ALA A 22 -30.60 -5.46 -14.77
CA ALA A 22 -30.30 -4.53 -13.67
C ALA A 22 -29.04 -3.71 -13.94
N TYR A 23 -27.99 -4.35 -14.48
CA TYR A 23 -26.75 -3.70 -14.86
C TYR A 23 -26.97 -2.61 -15.92
N MET A 24 -27.76 -2.90 -16.95
CA MET A 24 -28.08 -1.94 -18.01
C MET A 24 -28.89 -0.75 -17.48
N ASP A 25 -29.89 -1.00 -16.62
CA ASP A 25 -30.65 0.06 -15.96
C ASP A 25 -29.76 0.96 -15.11
N LEU A 26 -28.88 0.38 -14.30
CA LEU A 26 -27.94 1.12 -13.47
C LEU A 26 -26.96 1.94 -14.29
N ARG A 27 -26.42 1.38 -15.38
CA ARG A 27 -25.50 2.09 -16.27
C ARG A 27 -26.18 3.30 -16.92
N ASN A 28 -27.43 3.14 -17.37
CA ASN A 28 -28.20 4.24 -17.95
C ASN A 28 -28.57 5.30 -16.90
N LEU A 29 -29.03 4.85 -15.73
CA LEU A 29 -29.34 5.71 -14.60
C LEU A 29 -28.13 6.53 -14.16
N ARG A 30 -26.96 5.88 -13.99
CA ARG A 30 -25.70 6.57 -13.68
C ARG A 30 -25.39 7.64 -14.72
N GLY A 31 -25.54 7.33 -16.01
CA GLY A 31 -25.32 8.30 -17.09
C GLY A 31 -26.20 9.53 -16.97
N LEU A 32 -27.47 9.37 -16.57
CA LEU A 32 -28.38 10.48 -16.28
C LEU A 32 -27.94 11.27 -15.04
N LEU A 33 -27.63 10.59 -13.94
CA LEU A 33 -27.25 11.21 -12.67
C LEU A 33 -25.91 11.97 -12.75
N GLN A 34 -24.96 11.49 -13.56
CA GLN A 34 -23.70 12.20 -13.79
C GLN A 34 -23.90 13.50 -14.59
N ASN A 35 -24.82 13.50 -15.56
CA ASN A 35 -25.06 14.66 -16.41
C ASN A 35 -26.10 15.64 -15.83
N SER A 36 -26.98 15.17 -14.95
CA SER A 36 -28.06 15.96 -14.37
C SER A 36 -28.41 15.46 -12.97
N PRO A 37 -27.53 15.68 -11.97
CA PRO A 37 -27.71 15.18 -10.61
C PRO A 37 -29.05 15.57 -9.98
N ASP A 38 -29.57 16.77 -10.29
CA ASP A 38 -30.84 17.30 -9.79
C ASP A 38 -32.09 16.58 -10.31
N CYS A 39 -31.94 15.64 -11.26
CA CYS A 39 -33.05 14.76 -11.65
C CYS A 39 -33.31 13.63 -10.64
N ALA A 40 -32.41 13.43 -9.68
CA ALA A 40 -32.56 12.48 -8.60
C ALA A 40 -33.67 12.89 -7.62
N ASP A 41 -34.20 11.91 -6.91
CA ASP A 41 -34.96 12.08 -5.68
C ASP A 41 -34.69 10.90 -4.75
N TYR A 42 -35.39 10.88 -3.62
CA TYR A 42 -35.21 9.83 -2.62
C TYR A 42 -35.52 8.43 -3.15
N GLU A 43 -36.54 8.27 -3.99
CA GLU A 43 -36.92 6.98 -4.59
C GLU A 43 -35.75 6.42 -5.42
N ILE A 44 -35.12 7.29 -6.22
CA ILE A 44 -33.98 6.92 -7.08
C ILE A 44 -32.76 6.49 -6.24
N ILE A 45 -32.31 7.32 -5.29
CA ILE A 45 -31.10 6.99 -4.51
C ILE A 45 -31.33 5.78 -3.60
N LYS A 46 -32.56 5.58 -3.11
CA LYS A 46 -32.92 4.43 -2.29
C LYS A 46 -32.89 3.14 -3.10
N ALA A 47 -33.44 3.13 -4.32
CA ALA A 47 -33.42 1.96 -5.20
C ALA A 47 -31.98 1.52 -5.53
N VAL A 48 -31.07 2.47 -5.79
CA VAL A 48 -29.65 2.19 -6.03
C VAL A 48 -28.98 1.64 -4.77
N TRP A 49 -29.24 2.25 -3.62
CA TRP A 49 -28.68 1.81 -2.34
C TRP A 49 -29.14 0.40 -1.96
N ASP A 50 -30.41 0.07 -2.18
CA ASP A 50 -30.96 -1.25 -1.86
C ASP A 50 -30.25 -2.37 -2.61
N VAL A 51 -29.89 -2.13 -3.88
CA VAL A 51 -29.11 -3.10 -4.66
C VAL A 51 -27.75 -3.40 -4.01
N ILE A 52 -27.08 -2.38 -3.44
CA ILE A 52 -25.78 -2.56 -2.78
C ILE A 52 -25.95 -3.24 -1.42
N VAL A 53 -26.83 -2.71 -0.55
CA VAL A 53 -26.93 -3.15 0.84
C VAL A 53 -27.54 -4.53 0.98
N GLU A 54 -28.50 -4.89 0.11
CA GLU A 54 -29.01 -6.25 0.06
C GLU A 54 -28.02 -7.23 -0.61
N GLN A 55 -26.92 -6.73 -1.19
CA GLN A 55 -25.93 -7.50 -1.93
C GLN A 55 -26.57 -8.47 -2.94
N ARG A 56 -27.63 -8.01 -3.62
CA ARG A 56 -28.58 -8.84 -4.40
C ARG A 56 -27.94 -9.75 -5.44
N TYR A 57 -26.75 -9.37 -5.92
CA TYR A 57 -26.06 -10.05 -7.00
C TYR A 57 -24.68 -10.54 -6.59
N SER A 58 -24.39 -10.73 -5.30
CA SER A 58 -23.07 -11.16 -4.80
C SER A 58 -22.54 -12.41 -5.52
N ASP A 59 -23.44 -13.35 -5.80
CA ASP A 59 -23.11 -14.66 -6.39
C ASP A 59 -22.78 -14.59 -7.89
N GLN A 60 -22.95 -13.42 -8.51
CA GLN A 60 -22.62 -13.21 -9.92
C GLN A 60 -21.14 -12.91 -10.10
N THR A 61 -20.48 -13.56 -11.06
CA THR A 61 -19.04 -13.34 -11.35
C THR A 61 -18.70 -11.87 -11.64
N MET A 62 -19.66 -11.13 -12.22
CA MET A 62 -19.49 -9.71 -12.59
C MET A 62 -20.17 -8.74 -11.62
N SER A 63 -20.55 -9.20 -10.42
CA SER A 63 -21.26 -8.41 -9.38
C SER A 63 -20.56 -7.08 -9.07
N ARG A 64 -19.23 -7.11 -9.03
CA ARG A 64 -18.37 -5.94 -8.88
C ARG A 64 -18.71 -4.79 -9.85
N LEU A 65 -18.95 -5.10 -11.13
CA LEU A 65 -19.26 -4.05 -12.12
C LEU A 65 -20.58 -3.38 -11.78
N LEU A 66 -21.58 -4.15 -11.34
CA LEU A 66 -22.89 -3.64 -10.97
C LEU A 66 -22.80 -2.76 -9.72
N TYR A 67 -22.13 -3.22 -8.66
CA TYR A 67 -21.92 -2.41 -7.46
C TYR A 67 -21.15 -1.12 -7.75
N ARG A 68 -20.17 -1.15 -8.67
CA ARG A 68 -19.47 0.06 -9.12
C ARG A 68 -20.40 1.08 -9.77
N GLU A 69 -21.37 0.65 -10.57
CA GLU A 69 -22.35 1.57 -11.16
C GLU A 69 -23.29 2.14 -10.08
N CYS A 70 -23.69 1.35 -9.08
CA CYS A 70 -24.46 1.84 -7.95
C CYS A 70 -23.69 2.92 -7.16
N SER A 71 -22.45 2.61 -6.78
CA SER A 71 -21.59 3.49 -5.99
C SER A 71 -21.27 4.79 -6.72
N LYS A 72 -21.06 4.75 -8.05
CA LYS A 72 -20.87 5.96 -8.85
C LYS A 72 -22.14 6.79 -9.00
N SER A 73 -23.31 6.15 -9.00
CA SER A 73 -24.60 6.85 -9.07
C SER A 73 -24.86 7.65 -7.80
N LEU A 74 -24.70 7.01 -6.64
CA LEU A 74 -24.81 7.68 -5.33
C LEU A 74 -23.75 8.77 -5.16
N ALA A 75 -22.48 8.52 -5.54
CA ALA A 75 -21.42 9.53 -5.50
C ALA A 75 -21.72 10.75 -6.40
N ALA A 76 -22.30 10.56 -7.59
CA ALA A 76 -22.67 11.65 -8.48
C ALA A 76 -23.73 12.57 -7.85
N VAL A 77 -24.77 12.00 -7.23
CA VAL A 77 -25.79 12.77 -6.51
C VAL A 77 -25.18 13.45 -5.29
N GLY A 78 -24.40 12.71 -4.49
CA GLY A 78 -23.75 13.21 -3.29
C GLY A 78 -22.83 14.40 -3.56
N ALA A 79 -22.04 14.35 -4.64
CA ALA A 79 -21.09 15.41 -4.97
C ALA A 79 -21.76 16.67 -5.55
N PHE A 80 -22.71 16.48 -6.46
CA PHE A 80 -23.10 17.53 -7.42
C PHE A 80 -24.58 17.93 -7.39
N CYS A 81 -25.43 17.27 -6.61
CA CYS A 81 -26.82 17.70 -6.47
C CYS A 81 -26.93 19.02 -5.68
N THR A 82 -27.75 19.94 -6.18
CA THR A 82 -27.99 21.25 -5.58
C THR A 82 -28.91 21.18 -4.35
N ASP A 83 -29.74 20.13 -4.24
CA ASP A 83 -30.50 19.83 -3.03
C ASP A 83 -29.55 19.26 -1.97
N SER A 84 -29.22 20.07 -0.98
CA SER A 84 -28.32 19.71 0.11
C SER A 84 -28.83 18.54 0.96
N LYS A 85 -30.15 18.39 1.14
CA LYS A 85 -30.73 17.26 1.88
C LYS A 85 -30.54 15.97 1.10
N LEU A 86 -30.82 16.00 -0.20
CA LEU A 86 -30.68 14.82 -1.05
C LEU A 86 -29.22 14.42 -1.24
N SER A 87 -28.32 15.39 -1.47
CA SER A 87 -26.87 15.21 -1.50
C SER A 87 -26.36 14.55 -0.22
N SER A 88 -26.68 15.11 0.94
CA SER A 88 -26.29 14.52 2.24
C SER A 88 -26.84 13.11 2.41
N LYS A 89 -28.11 12.87 2.04
CA LYS A 89 -28.71 11.54 2.16
C LYS A 89 -28.02 10.50 1.26
N ALA A 90 -27.69 10.85 0.02
CA ALA A 90 -26.96 9.96 -0.89
C ALA A 90 -25.59 9.59 -0.32
N LEU A 91 -24.88 10.56 0.28
CA LEU A 91 -23.60 10.33 0.96
C LEU A 91 -23.75 9.44 2.19
N SER A 92 -24.75 9.67 3.05
CA SER A 92 -24.99 8.81 4.22
C SER A 92 -25.30 7.36 3.80
N LEU A 93 -26.06 7.15 2.72
CA LEU A 93 -26.35 5.83 2.17
C LEU A 93 -25.08 5.15 1.62
N GLN A 94 -24.22 5.91 0.96
CA GLN A 94 -22.91 5.43 0.50
C GLN A 94 -22.00 5.03 1.66
N ILE A 95 -21.91 5.85 2.72
CA ILE A 95 -21.13 5.57 3.93
C ILE A 95 -21.64 4.30 4.60
N GLN A 96 -22.96 4.17 4.75
CA GLN A 96 -23.57 2.97 5.31
C GLN A 96 -23.20 1.74 4.48
N ALA A 97 -23.30 1.81 3.15
CA ALA A 97 -22.92 0.70 2.28
C ALA A 97 -21.43 0.33 2.43
N ALA A 98 -20.54 1.31 2.54
CA ALA A 98 -19.11 1.08 2.74
C ALA A 98 -18.81 0.39 4.08
N SER A 99 -19.53 0.74 5.16
CA SER A 99 -19.30 0.16 6.49
C SER A 99 -20.00 -1.19 6.71
N THR A 100 -21.21 -1.40 6.16
CA THR A 100 -22.01 -2.59 6.50
C THR A 100 -21.92 -3.73 5.49
N CYS A 101 -21.51 -3.47 4.25
CA CYS A 101 -21.38 -4.51 3.24
C CYS A 101 -20.04 -5.25 3.36
N SER A 102 -19.88 -6.32 2.59
CA SER A 102 -18.65 -7.10 2.46
C SER A 102 -18.19 -7.18 1.01
N GLU A 103 -16.98 -7.68 0.81
CA GLU A 103 -16.37 -8.01 -0.48
C GLU A 103 -16.49 -6.88 -1.52
N HIS A 104 -16.97 -7.22 -2.72
CA HIS A 104 -17.11 -6.27 -3.83
C HIS A 104 -18.08 -5.13 -3.54
N ALA A 105 -19.14 -5.35 -2.76
CA ALA A 105 -20.09 -4.29 -2.40
C ALA A 105 -19.42 -3.24 -1.50
N SER A 106 -18.68 -3.66 -0.48
CA SER A 106 -17.93 -2.76 0.40
C SER A 106 -16.86 -1.96 -0.34
N ILE A 107 -16.05 -2.62 -1.17
CA ILE A 107 -14.98 -1.95 -1.91
C ILE A 107 -15.52 -0.93 -2.90
N GLU A 108 -16.56 -1.28 -3.66
CA GLU A 108 -17.07 -0.34 -4.68
C GLU A 108 -17.82 0.82 -4.02
N ALA A 109 -18.54 0.59 -2.90
CA ALA A 109 -19.12 1.66 -2.08
C ALA A 109 -18.04 2.61 -1.55
N SER A 110 -16.95 2.07 -1.02
CA SER A 110 -15.80 2.84 -0.58
C SER A 110 -15.10 3.57 -1.74
N GLY A 111 -15.02 2.94 -2.91
CA GLY A 111 -14.45 3.52 -4.13
C GLY A 111 -15.25 4.71 -4.65
N GLY A 112 -16.58 4.69 -4.54
CA GLY A 112 -17.39 5.86 -4.87
C GLY A 112 -17.10 7.08 -3.99
N LEU A 113 -16.78 6.87 -2.70
CA LEU A 113 -16.26 7.93 -1.81
C LEU A 113 -14.83 8.37 -2.21
N GLY A 114 -14.00 7.39 -2.59
CA GLY A 114 -12.60 7.57 -2.99
C GLY A 114 -12.37 8.34 -4.29
N VAL A 115 -13.39 8.51 -5.13
CA VAL A 115 -13.30 9.24 -6.41
C VAL A 115 -13.99 10.60 -6.38
N LEU A 116 -14.47 11.05 -5.21
CA LEU A 116 -15.03 12.38 -5.07
C LEU A 116 -13.94 13.44 -5.38
N PRO A 117 -14.23 14.42 -6.25
CA PRO A 117 -13.23 15.39 -6.66
C PRO A 117 -12.98 16.40 -5.55
N PHE A 118 -11.74 16.86 -5.43
CA PHE A 118 -11.41 18.03 -4.63
C PHE A 118 -10.35 18.86 -5.33
N GLU A 119 -10.45 20.17 -5.18
CA GLU A 119 -9.50 21.10 -5.80
C GLU A 119 -8.17 21.07 -5.06
N LEU A 120 -7.10 20.96 -5.84
CA LEU A 120 -5.74 20.90 -5.33
C LEU A 120 -4.79 21.47 -6.39
N VAL A 121 -3.94 22.40 -5.96
CA VAL A 121 -2.77 22.83 -6.74
C VAL A 121 -1.71 21.75 -6.59
N LEU A 122 -1.43 21.02 -7.67
CA LEU A 122 -0.42 19.98 -7.66
C LEU A 122 0.98 20.60 -7.64
N PRO A 123 1.93 20.02 -6.88
CA PRO A 123 3.32 20.41 -6.98
C PRO A 123 3.90 19.99 -8.33
N ASP A 124 5.01 20.64 -8.70
CA ASP A 124 5.79 20.21 -9.85
C ASP A 124 6.32 18.79 -9.65
N SER A 125 6.46 18.05 -10.74
CA SER A 125 7.16 16.77 -10.70
C SER A 125 8.67 16.99 -10.74
N PRO A 126 9.47 16.13 -10.08
CA PRO A 126 10.92 16.19 -10.18
C PRO A 126 11.43 16.25 -11.62
N SER A 127 12.45 17.07 -11.86
CA SER A 127 13.11 17.14 -13.17
C SER A 127 13.71 15.79 -13.55
N LYS A 128 13.52 15.36 -14.81
CA LYS A 128 14.13 14.13 -15.35
C LYS A 128 15.65 14.18 -15.36
N PHE A 129 16.28 13.01 -15.35
CA PHE A 129 17.73 12.90 -15.47
C PHE A 129 18.20 13.40 -16.85
N SER A 130 19.24 14.22 -16.87
CA SER A 130 19.79 14.81 -18.10
C SER A 130 20.72 13.90 -18.88
N GLY A 131 21.05 12.70 -18.38
CA GLY A 131 22.02 11.78 -19.01
C GLY A 131 23.49 12.06 -18.68
N ASN A 132 23.82 13.24 -18.14
CA ASN A 132 25.18 13.61 -17.76
C ASN A 132 25.40 13.48 -16.23
N SER A 133 26.49 12.81 -15.84
CA SER A 133 26.91 12.58 -14.45
C SER A 133 28.41 12.78 -14.30
N PRO A 134 28.87 13.63 -13.36
CA PRO A 134 30.30 13.80 -13.08
C PRO A 134 30.86 12.54 -12.41
N SER A 135 32.19 12.42 -12.40
CA SER A 135 32.90 11.35 -11.69
C SER A 135 33.55 11.88 -10.41
N ILE A 136 33.60 11.02 -9.39
CA ILE A 136 34.28 11.27 -8.12
C ILE A 136 34.91 9.96 -7.63
N THR A 137 36.09 10.02 -7.02
CA THR A 137 36.66 8.82 -6.39
C THR A 137 35.97 8.51 -5.07
N TRP A 138 35.97 7.24 -4.64
CA TRP A 138 35.42 6.84 -3.35
C TRP A 138 36.01 7.65 -2.18
N ASN A 139 37.34 7.81 -2.15
CA ASN A 139 38.02 8.54 -1.09
C ASN A 139 37.67 10.03 -1.08
N GLU A 140 37.59 10.68 -2.24
CA GLU A 140 37.13 12.08 -2.34
C GLU A 140 35.68 12.23 -1.86
N LEU A 141 34.82 11.26 -2.19
CA LEU A 141 33.42 11.26 -1.73
C LEU A 141 33.34 11.14 -0.21
N LEU A 142 34.09 10.22 0.41
CA LEU A 142 34.10 10.07 1.87
C LEU A 142 34.63 11.32 2.58
N GLN A 143 35.70 11.92 2.05
CA GLN A 143 36.25 13.16 2.59
C GLN A 143 35.23 14.30 2.48
N ALA A 144 34.59 14.48 1.32
CA ALA A 144 33.60 15.53 1.11
C ALA A 144 32.31 15.29 1.91
N GLY A 145 31.97 14.03 2.17
CA GLY A 145 30.88 13.60 3.04
C GLY A 145 31.20 13.68 4.54
N ASN A 146 32.40 14.11 4.94
CA ASN A 146 32.86 14.13 6.34
C ASN A 146 32.65 12.81 7.09
N VAL A 147 32.94 11.70 6.42
CA VAL A 147 32.75 10.35 6.97
C VAL A 147 33.76 10.07 8.09
N THR A 148 33.30 9.46 9.18
CA THR A 148 34.10 9.16 10.38
C THR A 148 34.23 7.68 10.69
N SER A 149 33.49 6.81 9.99
CA SER A 149 33.54 5.35 10.18
C SER A 149 33.79 4.62 8.87
N GLU A 150 34.14 3.34 8.98
CA GLU A 150 34.19 2.42 7.84
C GLU A 150 32.79 2.17 7.25
N PRO A 151 32.69 1.84 5.95
CA PRO A 151 31.42 1.55 5.31
C PRO A 151 30.84 0.20 5.70
N VAL A 152 29.57 0.21 6.07
CA VAL A 152 28.76 -1.01 6.24
C VAL A 152 27.79 -1.11 5.06
N PHE A 153 27.93 -2.15 4.25
CA PHE A 153 27.04 -2.41 3.13
C PHE A 153 25.75 -3.09 3.57
N SER A 154 24.61 -2.51 3.18
CA SER A 154 23.28 -3.11 3.27
C SER A 154 22.68 -3.17 1.87
N GLY A 155 22.74 -4.34 1.24
CA GLY A 155 22.38 -4.50 -0.17
C GLY A 155 23.29 -3.64 -1.06
N ARG A 156 22.70 -2.65 -1.75
CA ARG A 156 23.41 -1.75 -2.67
C ARG A 156 23.80 -0.40 -2.05
N SER A 157 23.55 -0.22 -0.75
CA SER A 157 23.81 1.01 -0.04
C SER A 157 24.96 0.81 0.94
N ALA A 158 25.98 1.66 0.87
CA ALA A 158 26.97 1.79 1.93
C ALA A 158 26.49 2.83 2.93
N VAL A 159 26.55 2.52 4.23
CA VAL A 159 26.16 3.43 5.32
C VAL A 159 27.34 3.63 6.25
N MET A 160 27.61 4.90 6.59
CA MET A 160 28.72 5.33 7.44
C MET A 160 28.25 6.40 8.44
N GLU A 161 28.94 6.52 9.56
CA GLU A 161 28.83 7.69 10.42
C GLU A 161 29.47 8.90 9.74
N SER A 162 28.88 10.07 9.99
CA SER A 162 29.35 11.36 9.48
C SER A 162 29.55 12.31 10.65
N ALA A 163 30.46 13.27 10.49
CA ALA A 163 30.64 14.34 11.47
C ALA A 163 29.32 15.05 11.78
N GLY A 164 29.04 15.22 13.08
CA GLY A 164 27.81 15.81 13.61
C GLY A 164 26.97 14.82 14.41
N ASP A 165 26.21 15.32 15.39
CA ASP A 165 25.41 14.47 16.26
C ASP A 165 24.30 13.76 15.47
N ASN A 166 24.23 12.44 15.63
CA ASN A 166 23.22 11.57 15.01
C ASN A 166 23.14 11.68 13.48
N GLN A 167 24.27 11.90 12.80
CA GLN A 167 24.32 11.95 11.34
C GLN A 167 24.96 10.71 10.74
N ILE A 168 24.38 10.24 9.64
CA ILE A 168 24.96 9.23 8.78
C ILE A 168 25.17 9.80 7.38
N PHE A 169 26.14 9.25 6.68
CA PHE A 169 26.31 9.41 5.25
C PHE A 169 25.99 8.08 4.58
N ALA A 170 25.12 8.10 3.58
CA ALA A 170 24.74 6.92 2.83
C ALA A 170 25.04 7.11 1.35
N VAL A 171 25.59 6.07 0.73
CA VAL A 171 25.89 6.03 -0.70
C VAL A 171 25.11 4.88 -1.33
N LYS A 172 24.11 5.19 -2.14
CA LYS A 172 23.25 4.22 -2.84
C LYS A 172 23.78 4.07 -4.27
N ILE A 173 24.23 2.87 -4.61
CA ILE A 173 24.87 2.56 -5.89
C ILE A 173 23.90 1.74 -6.74
N ALA A 174 23.77 2.05 -8.03
CA ALA A 174 22.92 1.30 -8.94
C ALA A 174 23.39 -0.15 -9.05
N ARG A 175 22.45 -1.09 -9.24
CA ARG A 175 22.80 -2.49 -9.57
C ARG A 175 23.11 -2.64 -11.05
N ASN A 176 23.80 -3.72 -11.40
CA ASN A 176 24.04 -4.08 -12.79
C ASN A 176 22.69 -4.27 -13.52
N GLY A 177 22.51 -3.57 -14.65
CA GLY A 177 21.28 -3.58 -15.45
C GLY A 177 20.19 -2.60 -14.97
N GLU A 178 20.41 -1.89 -13.88
CA GLU A 178 19.46 -0.90 -13.37
C GLU A 178 19.66 0.49 -14.02
N SER A 179 18.57 1.20 -14.28
CA SER A 179 18.61 2.60 -14.73
C SER A 179 19.04 3.54 -13.62
N ALA A 180 19.91 4.49 -13.95
CA ALA A 180 20.33 5.54 -13.01
C ALA A 180 19.22 6.58 -12.73
N GLU A 181 18.11 6.54 -13.47
CA GLU A 181 16.98 7.47 -13.32
C GLU A 181 16.32 7.38 -11.94
N GLY A 182 16.22 6.19 -11.34
CA GLY A 182 15.64 6.00 -10.00
C GLY A 182 16.42 6.74 -8.92
N LEU A 183 17.74 6.57 -8.92
CA LEU A 183 18.64 7.30 -8.01
C LEU A 183 18.55 8.83 -8.18
N HIS A 184 18.50 9.31 -9.42
CA HIS A 184 18.31 10.74 -9.67
C HIS A 184 16.95 11.23 -9.15
N LEU A 185 15.88 10.46 -9.40
CA LEU A 185 14.53 10.78 -8.95
C LEU A 185 14.44 10.85 -7.42
N GLU A 186 15.02 9.86 -6.73
CA GLU A 186 15.07 9.81 -5.27
C GLU A 186 15.70 11.07 -4.67
N GLY A 187 16.89 11.44 -5.14
CA GLY A 187 17.56 12.63 -4.61
C GLY A 187 16.86 13.93 -5.00
N LYS A 188 16.20 14.01 -6.16
CA LYS A 188 15.39 15.19 -6.52
C LYS A 188 14.15 15.34 -5.63
N TRP A 189 13.51 14.24 -5.26
CA TRP A 189 12.45 14.28 -4.26
C TRP A 189 12.96 14.74 -2.89
N MET A 190 14.15 14.29 -2.47
CA MET A 190 14.78 14.78 -1.24
C MET A 190 15.03 16.30 -1.29
N GLU A 191 15.51 16.85 -2.43
CA GLU A 191 15.67 18.30 -2.60
C GLU A 191 14.35 19.06 -2.44
N MET A 192 13.31 18.59 -3.13
CA MET A 192 11.99 19.23 -3.15
C MET A 192 11.32 19.20 -1.78
N LEU A 193 11.31 18.04 -1.12
CA LEU A 193 10.61 17.86 0.16
C LEU A 193 11.36 18.43 1.36
N ARG A 194 12.65 18.75 1.25
CA ARG A 194 13.45 19.23 2.38
C ARG A 194 12.88 20.48 3.05
N ALA A 195 12.37 21.43 2.26
CA ALA A 195 11.76 22.64 2.82
C ALA A 195 10.40 22.33 3.45
N GLU A 196 9.59 21.51 2.77
CA GLU A 196 8.27 21.12 3.26
C GLU A 196 8.36 20.30 4.55
N ALA A 197 9.33 19.38 4.66
CA ALA A 197 9.54 18.55 5.84
C ALA A 197 9.77 19.37 7.11
N LYS A 198 10.44 20.53 7.00
CA LYS A 198 10.61 21.47 8.14
C LYS A 198 9.32 22.15 8.56
N SER A 199 8.35 22.26 7.66
CA SER A 199 7.02 22.82 7.93
C SER A 199 6.00 21.77 8.36
N CYS A 200 6.40 20.49 8.39
CA CYS A 200 5.56 19.42 8.89
C CYS A 200 5.31 19.62 10.40
N SER A 201 4.09 19.40 10.87
CA SER A 201 3.75 19.57 12.29
C SER A 201 4.31 18.47 13.18
N VAL A 202 4.84 17.40 12.57
CA VAL A 202 5.49 16.28 13.25
C VAL A 202 6.92 16.14 12.75
N ARG A 203 7.75 15.44 13.53
CA ARG A 203 9.14 15.15 13.13
C ARG A 203 9.17 14.42 11.78
N PHE A 204 9.81 15.04 10.79
CA PHE A 204 10.08 14.42 9.49
C PHE A 204 11.51 14.76 9.05
N ASP A 205 12.44 13.86 9.33
CA ASP A 205 13.86 14.06 9.02
C ASP A 205 14.13 13.63 7.57
N CYS A 206 13.70 14.46 6.63
CA CYS A 206 13.97 14.24 5.21
C CYS A 206 15.50 14.26 4.96
N PRO A 207 16.06 13.24 4.28
CA PRO A 207 17.48 13.21 3.94
C PRO A 207 17.90 14.43 3.10
N ARG A 208 19.18 14.78 3.20
CA ARG A 208 19.79 15.84 2.40
C ARG A 208 20.67 15.21 1.32
N PRO A 209 20.32 15.34 0.03
CA PRO A 209 21.14 14.79 -1.04
C PRO A 209 22.49 15.50 -1.09
N PHE A 210 23.52 14.74 -1.39
CA PHE A 210 24.87 15.21 -1.64
C PHE A 210 25.02 15.48 -3.14
N SER A 211 25.79 16.52 -3.49
CA SER A 211 25.99 16.91 -4.89
C SER A 211 27.47 17.01 -5.22
N VAL A 212 27.83 16.50 -6.40
CA VAL A 212 29.15 16.64 -7.02
C VAL A 212 28.95 17.53 -8.24
N SER A 213 29.66 18.66 -8.32
CA SER A 213 29.50 19.63 -9.44
C SER A 213 28.03 20.00 -9.71
N ASP A 214 27.27 20.29 -8.65
CA ASP A 214 25.83 20.60 -8.67
C ASP A 214 24.93 19.50 -9.27
N LYS A 215 25.41 18.24 -9.27
CA LYS A 215 24.66 17.05 -9.68
C LYS A 215 24.54 16.06 -8.53
N ILE A 216 23.31 15.59 -8.30
CA ILE A 216 22.98 14.57 -7.29
C ILE A 216 23.46 13.18 -7.70
N LEU A 217 23.35 12.87 -9.00
CA LEU A 217 23.76 11.60 -9.58
C LEU A 217 25.16 11.74 -10.19
N PHE A 218 26.08 10.90 -9.74
CA PHE A 218 27.48 10.88 -10.17
C PHE A 218 27.96 9.44 -10.37
N LYS A 219 29.16 9.28 -10.91
CA LYS A 219 29.85 8.00 -11.08
C LYS A 219 30.96 7.87 -10.06
N ILE A 220 30.98 6.77 -9.32
CA ILE A 220 32.03 6.48 -8.35
C ILE A 220 33.11 5.63 -9.03
N THR A 221 34.37 6.03 -8.84
CA THR A 221 35.54 5.23 -9.21
C THR A 221 36.32 4.79 -7.97
N GLY A 222 36.96 3.62 -8.03
CA GLY A 222 37.79 3.12 -6.91
C GLY A 222 36.95 2.68 -5.71
N LEU A 223 35.87 1.93 -5.96
CA LEU A 223 35.06 1.31 -4.90
C LEU A 223 35.93 0.40 -4.01
N PRO A 224 35.58 0.25 -2.72
CA PRO A 224 36.33 -0.60 -1.81
C PRO A 224 36.20 -2.08 -2.20
N GLU A 225 37.21 -2.89 -1.88
CA GLU A 225 37.28 -4.31 -2.28
C GLU A 225 36.14 -5.16 -1.70
N ASN A 226 35.56 -4.75 -0.57
CA ASN A 226 34.45 -5.44 0.09
C ASN A 226 33.06 -5.07 -0.47
N CYS A 227 32.99 -4.33 -1.58
CA CYS A 227 31.72 -3.98 -2.18
C CYS A 227 31.02 -5.19 -2.82
N PRO A 228 29.67 -5.19 -2.91
CA PRO A 228 28.93 -6.25 -3.59
C PRO A 228 29.30 -6.41 -5.08
N ASP A 229 29.40 -7.65 -5.56
CA ASP A 229 29.78 -7.95 -6.96
C ASP A 229 28.73 -7.53 -8.01
N ASN A 230 27.48 -7.29 -7.59
CA ASN A 230 26.36 -7.01 -8.48
C ASN A 230 26.09 -5.52 -8.72
N LEU A 231 27.04 -4.65 -8.39
CA LEU A 231 26.93 -3.21 -8.61
C LEU A 231 27.12 -2.84 -10.10
N HIS A 232 26.59 -1.68 -10.47
CA HIS A 232 26.66 -1.17 -11.84
C HIS A 232 28.11 -0.90 -12.25
N LYS A 233 28.52 -1.39 -13.44
CA LYS A 233 29.91 -1.30 -13.92
C LYS A 233 30.44 0.13 -14.02
N ASP A 234 29.60 1.06 -14.47
CA ASP A 234 29.95 2.49 -14.54
C ASP A 234 29.89 3.23 -13.19
N GLY A 235 29.50 2.56 -12.10
CA GLY A 235 29.48 3.12 -10.75
C GLY A 235 28.46 4.24 -10.53
N TYR A 236 27.33 4.27 -11.25
CA TYR A 236 26.27 5.27 -11.00
C TYR A 236 25.79 5.19 -9.55
N ALA A 237 25.80 6.34 -8.87
CA ALA A 237 25.45 6.44 -7.47
C ALA A 237 24.87 7.81 -7.13
N MET A 238 24.11 7.84 -6.04
CA MET A 238 23.80 9.05 -5.30
C MET A 238 24.30 8.90 -3.86
N ALA A 239 24.54 10.02 -3.18
CA ALA A 239 24.79 10.00 -1.75
C ALA A 239 23.91 11.02 -1.03
N TYR A 240 23.74 10.85 0.27
CA TYR A 240 22.95 11.77 1.10
C TYR A 240 23.36 11.68 2.57
N HIS A 241 23.13 12.79 3.28
CA HIS A 241 23.14 12.80 4.74
C HIS A 241 21.73 12.51 5.26
N ALA A 242 21.64 11.72 6.33
CA ALA A 242 20.39 11.48 7.03
C ALA A 242 20.63 11.41 8.54
N HIS A 243 19.54 11.47 9.31
CA HIS A 243 19.59 11.17 10.74
C HIS A 243 19.91 9.67 10.95
N SER A 244 20.61 9.30 12.03
CA SER A 244 21.00 7.91 12.34
C SER A 244 19.80 6.95 12.46
N ASP A 245 18.65 7.47 12.89
CA ASP A 245 17.36 6.77 12.89
C ASP A 245 16.83 6.36 11.50
N TYR A 246 17.44 6.80 10.38
CA TYR A 246 16.94 6.52 9.03
C TYR A 246 16.88 5.02 8.70
N PHE A 247 17.77 4.21 9.25
CA PHE A 247 17.76 2.75 9.06
C PHE A 247 17.16 1.99 10.26
N ALA A 248 16.42 2.68 11.13
CA ALA A 248 15.65 2.06 12.21
C ALA A 248 14.21 1.80 11.76
N TYR A 249 13.82 0.52 11.72
CA TYR A 249 12.50 0.06 11.30
C TYR A 249 11.56 -0.06 12.50
N PRO A 250 10.24 0.19 12.33
CA PRO A 250 9.30 0.05 13.44
C PRO A 250 9.14 -1.41 13.88
N ASN A 251 9.34 -2.37 12.97
CA ASN A 251 9.19 -3.80 13.18
C ASN A 251 10.55 -4.54 13.16
N ASP A 252 11.61 -3.88 13.62
CA ASP A 252 12.96 -4.44 13.64
C ASP A 252 13.03 -5.66 14.57
N ASP A 253 13.46 -6.79 14.01
CA ASP A 253 13.58 -8.08 14.71
C ASP A 253 15.01 -8.34 15.23
N ARG A 254 15.97 -7.44 14.92
CA ARG A 254 17.35 -7.60 15.35
C ARG A 254 17.48 -7.37 16.85
N GLU A 255 18.37 -8.15 17.48
CA GLU A 255 18.64 -8.07 18.91
C GLU A 255 18.97 -6.62 19.34
N GLY A 256 18.25 -6.13 20.36
CA GLY A 256 18.41 -4.77 20.89
C GLY A 256 17.94 -3.64 19.97
N LYS A 257 17.30 -3.93 18.83
CA LYS A 257 16.73 -2.93 17.89
C LYS A 257 15.22 -2.86 17.90
N ARG A 258 14.54 -3.85 18.49
CA ARG A 258 13.09 -3.87 18.64
C ARG A 258 12.59 -2.64 19.39
N THR A 259 11.53 -2.02 18.88
CA THR A 259 10.89 -0.88 19.55
C THR A 259 9.91 -1.33 20.61
N GLU A 260 9.90 -0.61 21.73
CA GLU A 260 8.87 -0.77 22.76
C GLU A 260 7.49 -0.33 22.24
N PRO A 261 6.37 -0.81 22.83
CA PRO A 261 5.02 -0.53 22.33
C PRO A 261 4.72 0.96 22.14
N GLN A 262 5.20 1.80 23.07
CA GLN A 262 4.91 3.23 23.01
C GLN A 262 5.70 3.96 21.91
N ASP A 263 6.96 3.55 21.69
CA ASP A 263 7.79 4.05 20.59
C ASP A 263 7.26 3.57 19.24
N PHE A 264 6.84 2.30 19.16
CA PHE A 264 6.19 1.74 17.98
C PHE A 264 4.96 2.55 17.59
N LEU A 265 4.08 2.83 18.56
CA LEU A 265 2.88 3.62 18.34
C LEU A 265 3.22 5.03 17.85
N GLU A 266 4.18 5.71 18.46
CA GLU A 266 4.64 7.04 18.02
C GLU A 266 5.15 7.02 16.58
N ILE A 267 6.04 6.08 16.25
CA ILE A 267 6.65 5.97 14.93
C ILE A 267 5.57 5.71 13.87
N MET A 268 4.68 4.75 14.11
CA MET A 268 3.64 4.38 13.15
C MET A 268 2.62 5.50 12.94
N SER A 269 2.17 6.14 14.03
CA SER A 269 1.21 7.24 14.00
C SER A 269 1.80 8.47 13.29
N ARG A 270 3.07 8.81 13.57
CA ARG A 270 3.76 9.90 12.89
C ARG A 270 3.95 9.65 11.39
N ASN A 271 4.38 8.45 11.00
CA ASN A 271 4.53 8.13 9.58
C ASN A 271 3.18 8.09 8.86
N SER A 272 2.11 7.64 9.54
CA SER A 272 0.75 7.71 9.01
C SER A 272 0.33 9.16 8.76
N TYR A 273 0.62 10.07 9.70
CA TYR A 273 0.43 11.51 9.48
C TYR A 273 1.17 12.02 8.25
N ILE A 274 2.48 11.70 8.10
CA ILE A 274 3.29 12.20 6.98
C ILE A 274 2.75 11.67 5.63
N LEU A 275 2.40 10.38 5.56
CA LEU A 275 1.77 9.79 4.36
C LEU A 275 0.46 10.50 4.01
N GLY A 276 -0.41 10.73 5.00
CA GLY A 276 -1.65 11.49 4.82
C GLY A 276 -1.39 12.93 4.37
N TRP A 277 -0.44 13.60 5.01
CA TRP A 277 -0.06 15.00 4.76
C TRP A 277 0.47 15.22 3.35
N LEU A 278 1.33 14.33 2.84
CA LEU A 278 1.78 14.34 1.45
C LEU A 278 0.65 13.98 0.49
N ALA A 279 -0.13 12.92 0.76
CA ALA A 279 -1.21 12.49 -0.13
C ALA A 279 -2.30 13.56 -0.26
N GLY A 280 -2.61 14.28 0.82
CA GLY A 280 -3.52 15.42 0.82
C GLY A 280 -3.00 16.63 0.02
N ARG A 281 -1.73 16.62 -0.38
CA ARG A 281 -1.08 17.58 -1.29
C ARG A 281 -0.81 17.00 -2.68
N GLY A 282 -1.31 15.79 -2.96
CA GLY A 282 -1.16 15.14 -4.25
C GLY A 282 0.19 14.48 -4.45
N ILE A 283 0.98 14.27 -3.40
CA ILE A 283 2.22 13.47 -3.43
C ILE A 283 1.93 12.14 -2.75
N VAL A 284 2.03 11.04 -3.47
CA VAL A 284 1.65 9.71 -2.98
C VAL A 284 2.84 8.77 -3.05
N HIS A 285 3.00 7.94 -2.02
CA HIS A 285 4.03 6.90 -1.98
C HIS A 285 3.44 5.60 -2.54
N ASP A 286 3.93 5.15 -3.69
CA ASP A 286 3.32 4.00 -4.38
C ASP A 286 3.76 2.62 -3.84
N ALA A 287 4.90 2.57 -3.15
CA ALA A 287 5.40 1.36 -2.49
C ALA A 287 5.85 1.57 -1.02
N PRO A 288 4.95 1.91 -0.06
CA PRO A 288 5.33 2.05 1.34
C PRO A 288 5.89 0.75 1.93
N ILE A 289 5.44 -0.39 1.42
CA ILE A 289 6.14 -1.68 1.49
C ILE A 289 6.09 -2.33 0.08
N PRO A 290 7.11 -3.08 -0.34
CA PRO A 290 7.12 -3.75 -1.63
C PRO A 290 6.22 -5.00 -1.59
N LEU A 291 4.98 -4.88 -2.08
CA LEU A 291 4.00 -5.98 -2.10
C LEU A 291 3.94 -6.71 -3.44
N PHE A 292 3.79 -8.03 -3.38
CA PHE A 292 3.71 -8.89 -4.57
C PHE A 292 2.55 -9.91 -4.51
N HIS A 293 2.03 -10.30 -5.67
CA HIS A 293 1.12 -11.44 -5.85
C HIS A 293 1.86 -12.78 -5.96
N ASN A 294 3.03 -12.75 -6.61
CA ASN A 294 3.91 -13.89 -6.80
C ASN A 294 5.28 -13.39 -7.26
N ARG A 295 6.31 -13.56 -6.43
CA ARG A 295 7.69 -13.15 -6.76
C ARG A 295 8.35 -14.04 -7.83
N VAL A 296 7.99 -15.32 -7.90
CA VAL A 296 8.56 -16.32 -8.82
C VAL A 296 8.13 -16.09 -10.27
N GLN A 297 6.93 -15.53 -10.49
CA GLN A 297 6.35 -15.32 -11.83
C GLN A 297 6.37 -13.86 -12.31
N ALA A 298 7.10 -12.96 -11.63
CA ALA A 298 7.16 -11.53 -11.93
C ALA A 298 7.48 -11.24 -13.42
N MET A 299 8.41 -11.98 -14.03
CA MET A 299 8.84 -11.79 -15.43
C MET A 299 7.80 -12.20 -16.49
N ARG A 300 6.67 -12.82 -16.12
CA ARG A 300 5.61 -13.25 -17.07
C ARG A 300 4.37 -12.37 -17.06
N ARG A 301 4.28 -11.39 -16.15
CA ARG A 301 3.05 -10.63 -15.93
C ARG A 301 3.23 -9.16 -16.31
N THR A 302 2.18 -8.57 -16.88
CA THR A 302 2.12 -7.14 -17.21
C THR A 302 2.17 -6.23 -15.98
N ASP A 303 1.92 -6.78 -14.79
CA ASP A 303 2.00 -6.07 -13.50
C ASP A 303 3.34 -6.29 -12.78
N GLU A 304 4.30 -6.98 -13.42
CA GLU A 304 5.61 -7.34 -12.83
C GLU A 304 5.48 -8.08 -11.48
N GLY A 305 4.31 -8.67 -11.20
CA GLY A 305 4.01 -9.32 -9.93
C GLY A 305 3.60 -8.37 -8.79
N VAL A 306 3.49 -7.05 -9.01
CA VAL A 306 3.09 -6.06 -7.98
C VAL A 306 1.67 -6.32 -7.48
N TYR A 307 1.48 -6.28 -6.17
CA TYR A 307 0.20 -6.56 -5.54
C TYR A 307 -0.84 -5.47 -5.81
N GLN A 308 -2.00 -5.88 -6.31
CA GLN A 308 -3.16 -5.03 -6.57
C GLN A 308 -4.29 -5.41 -5.62
N TRP A 309 -4.36 -4.74 -4.47
CA TRP A 309 -5.28 -5.07 -3.38
C TRP A 309 -6.75 -5.20 -3.81
N HIS A 310 -7.21 -4.33 -4.71
CA HIS A 310 -8.60 -4.33 -5.22
C HIS A 310 -8.98 -5.59 -6.01
N ARG A 311 -8.08 -6.55 -6.21
CA ARG A 311 -8.31 -7.83 -6.90
C ARG A 311 -8.47 -9.03 -5.97
N PHE A 312 -8.31 -8.86 -4.65
CA PHE A 312 -8.41 -9.96 -3.67
C PHE A 312 -7.50 -11.17 -3.95
N GLY A 313 -6.42 -10.99 -4.72
CA GLY A 313 -5.46 -12.08 -4.92
C GLY A 313 -4.70 -12.39 -3.64
N ARG A 314 -4.12 -13.59 -3.56
CA ARG A 314 -3.13 -13.95 -2.53
C ARG A 314 -2.05 -12.87 -2.37
N LEU A 315 -1.73 -12.53 -1.12
CA LEU A 315 -0.56 -11.72 -0.78
C LEU A 315 0.64 -12.63 -0.54
N ASP A 316 1.69 -12.43 -1.33
CA ASP A 316 2.88 -13.28 -1.30
C ASP A 316 3.82 -12.89 -0.16
N ARG A 317 4.21 -13.86 0.69
CA ARG A 317 5.24 -13.72 1.73
C ARG A 317 5.07 -12.43 2.53
N TRP A 318 3.90 -12.28 3.14
CA TRP A 318 3.46 -10.99 3.69
C TRP A 318 4.44 -10.48 4.76
N LEU A 319 4.96 -11.39 5.60
CA LEU A 319 5.90 -11.06 6.66
C LEU A 319 7.25 -10.62 6.10
N GLU A 320 7.77 -11.31 5.08
CA GLU A 320 9.01 -10.94 4.38
C GLU A 320 8.88 -9.57 3.69
N SER A 321 7.71 -9.30 3.08
CA SER A 321 7.42 -8.03 2.42
C SER A 321 7.40 -6.84 3.40
N CYS A 322 7.17 -7.10 4.68
CA CYS A 322 7.21 -6.09 5.73
C CYS A 322 8.60 -5.88 6.33
N ARG A 323 9.64 -6.64 5.95
CA ARG A 323 10.95 -6.58 6.65
C ARG A 323 11.62 -5.21 6.60
N PHE A 324 11.42 -4.48 5.49
CA PHE A 324 12.05 -3.18 5.26
C PHE A 324 11.03 -2.16 4.74
N PRO A 325 10.09 -1.68 5.58
CA PRO A 325 9.15 -0.67 5.13
C PRO A 325 9.85 0.61 4.71
N ASN A 326 9.29 1.33 3.75
CA ASN A 326 9.76 2.63 3.31
C ASN A 326 9.35 3.78 4.24
N PHE A 327 9.18 3.48 5.53
CA PHE A 327 8.95 4.43 6.61
C PHE A 327 9.49 3.88 7.94
N GLY A 328 10.03 4.75 8.79
CA GLY A 328 10.69 4.35 10.03
C GLY A 328 10.85 5.48 11.04
N ARG A 329 11.81 5.34 11.95
CA ARG A 329 11.96 6.25 13.10
C ARG A 329 12.33 7.70 12.72
N SER A 330 12.84 7.94 11.53
CA SER A 330 13.12 9.30 11.03
C SER A 330 11.99 9.88 10.16
N GLY A 331 11.06 9.05 9.67
CA GLY A 331 10.07 9.43 8.65
C GLY A 331 10.07 8.48 7.44
N LEU A 332 9.63 8.99 6.29
CA LEU A 332 9.57 8.25 5.02
C LEU A 332 10.96 7.99 4.41
N ARG A 333 11.03 7.00 3.53
CA ARG A 333 12.25 6.51 2.86
C ARG A 333 11.96 6.19 1.39
N ASP A 334 13.03 5.89 0.66
CA ASP A 334 12.97 5.38 -0.72
C ASP A 334 12.15 6.29 -1.64
N PHE A 335 12.56 7.55 -1.70
CA PHE A 335 11.76 8.64 -2.27
C PHE A 335 11.53 8.50 -3.78
N GLU A 336 12.22 7.58 -4.47
CA GLU A 336 11.93 7.22 -5.87
C GLU A 336 10.50 6.72 -6.08
N HIS A 337 9.86 6.22 -5.02
CA HIS A 337 8.47 5.75 -5.01
C HIS A 337 7.42 6.84 -4.77
N LEU A 338 7.83 8.11 -4.72
CA LEU A 338 6.90 9.23 -4.65
C LEU A 338 6.43 9.64 -6.05
N GLN A 339 5.12 9.87 -6.19
CA GLN A 339 4.49 10.33 -7.42
C GLN A 339 3.57 11.52 -7.16
N VAL A 340 3.59 12.49 -8.08
CA VAL A 340 2.51 13.50 -8.15
C VAL A 340 1.28 12.86 -8.76
N MET A 341 0.14 12.93 -8.07
CA MET A 341 -1.10 12.29 -8.50
C MET A 341 -2.31 13.17 -8.27
N LYS A 342 -3.12 13.33 -9.33
CA LYS A 342 -4.34 14.11 -9.27
C LYS A 342 -5.45 13.36 -8.49
N PRO A 343 -6.09 14.02 -7.50
CA PRO A 343 -7.27 13.48 -6.83
C PRO A 343 -8.47 13.27 -7.75
N GLY A 344 -9.51 12.59 -7.24
CA GLY A 344 -10.72 12.29 -8.00
C GLY A 344 -10.55 11.20 -9.05
N SER A 345 -9.55 10.33 -8.90
CA SER A 345 -9.28 9.20 -9.80
C SER A 345 -9.17 7.89 -9.04
N ASP A 346 -9.51 6.78 -9.71
CA ASP A 346 -9.34 5.43 -9.16
C ASP A 346 -7.87 5.17 -8.77
N LYS A 347 -6.90 5.72 -9.52
CA LYS A 347 -5.47 5.54 -9.23
C LYS A 347 -5.10 6.17 -7.88
N PHE A 348 -5.58 7.38 -7.61
CA PHE A 348 -5.33 8.10 -6.36
C PHE A 348 -5.95 7.39 -5.16
N TYR A 349 -7.22 7.00 -5.29
CA TYR A 349 -7.91 6.18 -4.29
C TYR A 349 -7.15 4.88 -3.97
N ARG A 350 -6.74 4.17 -5.02
CA ARG A 350 -5.99 2.90 -4.87
C ARG A 350 -4.67 3.09 -4.15
N ALA A 351 -3.95 4.15 -4.46
CA ALA A 351 -2.66 4.41 -3.84
C ALA A 351 -2.80 4.78 -2.34
N ILE A 352 -3.84 5.53 -1.95
CA ILE A 352 -4.18 5.73 -0.53
C ILE A 352 -4.55 4.41 0.15
N GLY A 353 -5.35 3.56 -0.50
CA GLY A 353 -5.66 2.23 0.03
C GLY A 353 -4.41 1.38 0.23
N SER A 354 -3.41 1.50 -0.67
CA SER A 354 -2.10 0.84 -0.49
C SER A 354 -1.34 1.35 0.73
N HIS A 355 -1.46 2.63 1.09
CA HIS A 355 -0.87 3.15 2.34
C HIS A 355 -1.47 2.43 3.55
N PHE A 356 -2.80 2.38 3.66
CA PHE A 356 -3.48 1.72 4.79
C PHE A 356 -3.17 0.23 4.86
N MET A 357 -3.20 -0.46 3.72
CA MET A 357 -2.80 -1.87 3.63
C MET A 357 -1.38 -2.08 4.17
N SER A 358 -0.44 -1.22 3.75
CA SER A 358 0.97 -1.29 4.18
C SER A 358 1.13 -1.06 5.69
N ILE A 359 0.42 -0.07 6.23
CA ILE A 359 0.41 0.24 7.66
C ILE A 359 -0.08 -0.98 8.45
N LEU A 360 -1.22 -1.57 8.08
CA LEU A 360 -1.81 -2.72 8.76
C LEU A 360 -0.86 -3.93 8.76
N LEU A 361 -0.24 -4.23 7.62
CA LEU A 361 0.72 -5.32 7.50
C LEU A 361 1.96 -5.11 8.37
N VAL A 362 2.49 -3.88 8.43
CA VAL A 362 3.61 -3.55 9.32
C VAL A 362 3.23 -3.66 10.79
N ILE A 363 2.01 -3.26 11.19
CA ILE A 363 1.54 -3.46 12.56
C ILE A 363 1.50 -4.95 12.92
N GLY A 364 0.93 -5.79 12.07
CA GLY A 364 0.93 -7.24 12.31
C GLY A 364 2.33 -7.85 12.34
N SER A 365 3.25 -7.35 11.51
CA SER A 365 4.65 -7.82 11.50
C SER A 365 5.41 -7.46 12.77
N TRP A 366 5.10 -6.33 13.42
CA TRP A 366 5.73 -5.95 14.70
C TRP A 366 5.43 -6.95 15.82
N PHE A 367 4.21 -7.50 15.84
CA PHE A 367 3.88 -8.57 16.78
C PHE A 367 4.67 -9.84 16.49
N ARG A 368 4.79 -10.25 15.22
CA ARG A 368 5.59 -11.42 14.81
C ARG A 368 7.09 -11.24 15.09
N ALA A 369 7.60 -10.01 15.03
CA ALA A 369 9.00 -9.70 15.34
C ALA A 369 9.38 -9.94 16.82
N GLN A 370 8.42 -10.17 17.72
CA GLN A 370 8.69 -10.54 19.11
C GLN A 370 9.39 -11.89 19.24
N ASN A 371 9.06 -12.83 18.36
CA ASN A 371 9.69 -14.13 18.33
C ASN A 371 9.77 -14.62 16.87
N PRO A 372 10.82 -14.22 16.13
CA PRO A 372 10.98 -14.54 14.72
C PRO A 372 11.05 -16.05 14.43
N GLU A 373 11.43 -16.85 15.43
CA GLU A 373 11.50 -18.33 15.33
C GLU A 373 10.12 -18.97 15.25
N LEU A 374 9.05 -18.28 15.68
CA LEU A 374 7.67 -18.73 15.48
C LEU A 374 7.22 -18.37 14.06
N CYS A 375 7.78 -19.06 13.06
CA CYS A 375 7.48 -18.86 11.65
C CYS A 375 7.64 -20.15 10.82
N GLY A 376 6.63 -20.49 10.04
CA GLY A 376 6.63 -21.61 9.11
C GLY A 376 5.85 -22.83 9.60
N LEU A 377 6.46 -24.00 9.42
CA LEU A 377 5.90 -25.29 9.82
C LEU A 377 6.72 -25.87 10.97
N ASP A 378 6.07 -26.57 11.89
CA ASP A 378 6.72 -27.27 12.99
C ASP A 378 7.36 -28.61 12.56
N GLU A 379 7.92 -29.34 13.51
CA GLU A 379 8.54 -30.67 13.29
C GLU A 379 7.56 -31.73 12.76
N ASN A 380 6.25 -31.53 12.92
CA ASN A 380 5.19 -32.39 12.42
C ASN A 380 4.64 -31.93 11.05
N ASN A 381 5.21 -30.87 10.47
CA ASN A 381 4.72 -30.16 9.28
C ASN A 381 3.36 -29.44 9.49
N GLU A 382 3.01 -29.13 10.73
CA GLU A 382 1.81 -28.34 11.04
C GLU A 382 2.13 -26.85 11.04
N PRO A 383 1.19 -25.97 10.64
CA PRO A 383 1.34 -24.52 10.73
C PRO A 383 1.71 -24.04 12.13
N ILE A 384 2.74 -23.21 12.23
CA ILE A 384 3.08 -22.55 13.50
C ILE A 384 1.97 -21.57 13.89
N ASP A 385 1.59 -21.61 15.17
CA ASP A 385 0.65 -20.70 15.81
C ASP A 385 1.40 -19.68 16.70
N ALA A 386 1.43 -18.45 16.23
CA ALA A 386 2.01 -17.28 16.87
C ALA A 386 0.95 -16.30 17.39
N ARG A 387 -0.33 -16.69 17.49
CA ARG A 387 -1.41 -15.79 17.97
C ARG A 387 -1.18 -15.25 19.37
N SER A 388 -0.45 -16.00 20.21
CA SER A 388 -0.06 -15.58 21.56
C SER A 388 0.85 -14.35 21.59
N LEU A 389 1.49 -14.00 20.46
CA LEU A 389 2.30 -12.79 20.34
C LEU A 389 1.43 -11.54 20.21
N PHE A 390 0.15 -11.66 19.85
CA PHE A 390 -0.71 -10.52 19.55
C PHE A 390 -1.49 -10.09 20.80
N ASP A 391 -1.32 -8.83 21.18
CA ASP A 391 -2.18 -8.14 22.14
C ASP A 391 -3.32 -7.44 21.34
N PRO A 392 -4.58 -7.92 21.43
CA PRO A 392 -5.68 -7.35 20.67
C PRO A 392 -5.94 -5.87 20.99
N ASP A 393 -5.90 -5.48 22.26
CA ASP A 393 -6.20 -4.11 22.70
C ASP A 393 -5.15 -3.13 22.18
N PHE A 394 -3.88 -3.53 22.26
CA PHE A 394 -2.79 -2.72 21.69
C PHE A 394 -2.87 -2.65 20.15
N PHE A 395 -3.25 -3.75 19.50
CA PHE A 395 -3.41 -3.77 18.03
C PHE A 395 -4.54 -2.82 17.60
N GLU A 396 -5.71 -2.87 18.25
CA GLU A 396 -6.82 -1.94 17.97
C GLU A 396 -6.40 -0.48 18.15
N LYS A 397 -5.67 -0.20 19.23
CA LYS A 397 -5.12 1.14 19.50
C LYS A 397 -4.16 1.60 18.41
N ALA A 398 -3.26 0.73 17.94
CA ALA A 398 -2.32 1.05 16.87
C ALA A 398 -3.03 1.35 15.55
N VAL A 399 -4.02 0.54 15.17
CA VAL A 399 -4.82 0.75 13.96
C VAL A 399 -5.58 2.07 14.03
N MET A 400 -6.28 2.35 15.14
CA MET A 400 -7.03 3.59 15.33
C MET A 400 -6.12 4.82 15.31
N SER A 401 -4.97 4.75 15.97
CA SER A 401 -4.03 5.87 16.01
C SER A 401 -3.45 6.18 14.63
N CYS A 402 -3.04 5.15 13.88
CA CYS A 402 -2.56 5.32 12.51
C CYS A 402 -3.63 5.90 11.59
N PHE A 403 -4.87 5.38 11.67
CA PHE A 403 -5.99 5.92 10.89
C PHE A 403 -6.23 7.40 11.20
N THR A 404 -6.33 7.75 12.48
CA THR A 404 -6.65 9.12 12.93
C THR A 404 -5.57 10.10 12.50
N GLU A 405 -4.30 9.72 12.64
CA GLU A 405 -3.18 10.54 12.22
C GLU A 405 -3.09 10.69 10.70
N TYR A 406 -3.32 9.61 9.95
CA TYR A 406 -3.42 9.68 8.50
C TYR A 406 -4.54 10.63 8.07
N TYR A 407 -5.74 10.45 8.63
CA TYR A 407 -6.90 11.28 8.36
C TYR A 407 -6.60 12.75 8.66
N ARG A 408 -5.96 13.03 9.79
CA ARG A 408 -5.56 14.38 10.19
C ARG A 408 -4.52 14.99 9.24
N GLY A 409 -3.49 14.25 8.87
CA GLY A 409 -2.51 14.70 7.90
C GLY A 409 -3.17 15.00 6.55
N PHE A 410 -4.06 14.11 6.10
CA PHE A 410 -4.72 14.19 4.79
C PHE A 410 -5.73 15.33 4.69
N THR A 411 -6.62 15.45 5.68
CA THR A 411 -7.75 16.39 5.67
C THR A 411 -7.42 17.72 6.34
N GLY A 412 -6.48 17.73 7.29
CA GLY A 412 -6.23 18.86 8.18
C GLY A 412 -7.17 18.94 9.39
N PHE A 413 -8.08 17.99 9.55
CA PHE A 413 -9.08 17.95 10.62
C PHE A 413 -8.95 16.68 11.47
N GLU A 414 -9.38 16.77 12.73
CA GLU A 414 -9.50 15.60 13.60
C GLU A 414 -10.64 14.71 13.12
N PHE A 415 -10.43 13.39 13.15
CA PHE A 415 -11.49 12.42 12.85
C PHE A 415 -12.58 12.49 13.92
N GLN A 416 -13.84 12.67 13.50
CA GLN A 416 -14.98 12.79 14.41
C GLN A 416 -15.83 11.52 14.42
N HIS A 417 -15.28 10.35 14.08
CA HIS A 417 -16.02 9.09 14.03
C HIS A 417 -17.20 9.11 13.04
N GLU A 418 -17.02 9.76 11.89
CA GLU A 418 -18.02 9.90 10.83
C GLU A 418 -18.39 8.56 10.16
N ILE A 419 -17.52 7.57 10.26
CA ILE A 419 -17.73 6.20 9.78
C ILE A 419 -17.36 5.20 10.89
N ASP A 420 -18.12 4.11 11.01
CA ASP A 420 -17.71 2.98 11.83
C ASP A 420 -16.62 2.20 11.09
N LEU A 421 -15.43 2.18 11.68
CA LEU A 421 -14.27 1.52 11.10
C LEU A 421 -14.21 0.02 11.44
N HIS A 422 -15.09 -0.49 12.30
CA HIS A 422 -15.15 -1.90 12.69
C HIS A 422 -13.77 -2.50 13.09
N ILE A 423 -12.92 -1.71 13.74
CA ILE A 423 -11.54 -2.07 14.10
C ILE A 423 -11.46 -3.37 14.91
N PRO A 424 -12.32 -3.64 15.91
CA PRO A 424 -12.26 -4.90 16.65
C PRO A 424 -12.44 -6.14 15.77
N LYS A 425 -13.36 -6.08 14.79
CA LYS A 425 -13.57 -7.17 13.83
C LYS A 425 -12.34 -7.35 12.95
N LEU A 426 -11.80 -6.25 12.41
CA LEU A 426 -10.59 -6.29 11.59
C LEU A 426 -9.43 -6.95 12.36
N VAL A 427 -9.14 -6.46 13.57
CA VAL A 427 -8.01 -6.93 14.39
C VAL A 427 -8.16 -8.42 14.70
N LYS A 428 -9.37 -8.87 15.07
CA LYS A 428 -9.63 -10.29 15.29
C LYS A 428 -9.27 -11.13 14.04
N CYS A 429 -9.77 -10.76 12.87
CA CYS A 429 -9.48 -11.46 11.61
C CYS A 429 -7.98 -11.42 11.27
N MET A 430 -7.32 -10.27 11.49
CA MET A 430 -5.88 -10.13 11.29
C MET A 430 -5.09 -11.08 12.19
N ILE A 431 -5.42 -11.19 13.48
CA ILE A 431 -4.75 -12.11 14.40
C ILE A 431 -4.98 -13.57 13.97
N GLU A 432 -6.21 -13.92 13.56
CA GLU A 432 -6.52 -15.28 13.08
C GLU A 432 -5.71 -15.67 11.84
N GLN A 433 -5.54 -14.75 10.88
CA GLN A 433 -4.90 -15.03 9.59
C GLN A 433 -3.39 -14.77 9.56
N MET A 434 -2.89 -13.81 10.35
CA MET A 434 -1.47 -13.44 10.42
C MET A 434 -0.76 -14.11 11.60
N GLY A 435 -1.52 -14.62 12.57
CA GLY A 435 -1.00 -15.35 13.71
C GLY A 435 -0.81 -16.84 13.46
N VAL A 436 -1.37 -17.42 12.40
CA VAL A 436 -1.18 -18.84 12.07
C VAL A 436 -0.72 -18.99 10.63
N ASP A 437 0.35 -19.73 10.42
CA ASP A 437 1.02 -19.86 9.12
C ASP A 437 0.31 -20.91 8.22
N ASN A 438 -1.00 -20.75 8.01
CA ASN A 438 -1.84 -21.72 7.28
C ASN A 438 -1.48 -21.86 5.79
N HIS A 439 -0.85 -20.83 5.20
CA HIS A 439 -0.57 -20.76 3.78
C HIS A 439 0.94 -20.70 3.56
N MET A 440 1.58 -21.86 3.50
CA MET A 440 3.05 -21.95 3.39
C MET A 440 3.59 -22.28 2.01
N PHE A 441 2.73 -22.72 1.10
CA PHE A 441 3.19 -23.37 -0.12
C PHE A 441 3.06 -22.50 -1.38
N GLU A 442 4.12 -22.51 -2.18
CA GLU A 442 4.11 -22.27 -3.61
C GLU A 442 4.32 -23.58 -4.36
N PHE A 443 3.90 -23.63 -5.63
CA PHE A 443 4.09 -24.82 -6.47
C PHE A 443 4.97 -24.47 -7.67
N MET A 444 6.11 -25.14 -7.78
CA MET A 444 6.93 -25.10 -8.99
C MET A 444 6.24 -25.97 -10.05
N ARG A 445 5.58 -25.32 -11.00
CA ARG A 445 4.76 -26.01 -11.99
C ARG A 445 5.63 -26.81 -12.95
N ILE A 446 5.11 -27.92 -13.47
CA ILE A 446 5.77 -28.71 -14.53
C ILE A 446 6.25 -27.81 -15.68
N VAL A 447 5.44 -26.82 -16.06
CA VAL A 447 5.78 -25.87 -17.13
C VAL A 447 7.02 -25.03 -16.80
N ASP A 448 7.21 -24.68 -15.53
CA ASP A 448 8.38 -23.92 -15.05
C ASP A 448 9.60 -24.81 -14.92
N GLN A 449 9.41 -26.07 -14.50
CA GLN A 449 10.46 -27.09 -14.45
C GLN A 449 11.04 -27.37 -15.83
N ASN A 450 10.20 -27.42 -16.87
CA ASN A 450 10.62 -27.74 -18.24
C ASN A 450 11.48 -26.65 -18.92
N ILE A 451 11.55 -25.46 -18.34
CA ILE A 451 12.42 -24.37 -18.84
C ILE A 451 13.84 -24.52 -18.32
N LEU A 452 14.02 -25.18 -17.17
CA LEU A 452 15.31 -25.34 -16.53
C LEU A 452 16.01 -26.61 -17.01
N GLU A 453 17.33 -26.55 -17.10
CA GLU A 453 18.16 -27.75 -17.20
C GLU A 453 18.06 -28.58 -15.91
N ASP A 454 18.34 -29.88 -15.98
CA ASP A 454 18.18 -30.79 -14.83
C ASP A 454 18.99 -30.35 -13.60
N GLN A 455 20.20 -29.85 -13.82
CA GLN A 455 21.04 -29.34 -12.72
C GLN A 455 20.48 -28.02 -12.16
N GLU A 456 19.92 -27.15 -13.00
CA GLU A 456 19.29 -25.90 -12.57
C GLU A 456 18.02 -26.18 -11.75
N PHE A 457 17.21 -27.16 -12.17
CA PHE A 457 16.06 -27.63 -11.41
C PHE A 457 16.47 -28.13 -10.02
N ARG A 458 17.48 -28.99 -9.92
CA ARG A 458 17.98 -29.49 -8.62
C ARG A 458 18.54 -28.37 -7.75
N ASN A 459 19.36 -27.48 -8.32
CA ASN A 459 19.91 -26.33 -7.62
C ASN A 459 18.80 -25.40 -7.11
N TYR A 460 17.74 -25.22 -7.90
CA TYR A 460 16.58 -24.42 -7.53
C TYR A 460 15.87 -25.02 -6.31
N LEU A 461 15.58 -26.33 -6.30
CA LEU A 461 14.92 -26.98 -5.17
C LEU A 461 15.74 -26.89 -3.87
N LEU A 462 17.05 -27.11 -3.96
CA LEU A 462 17.98 -26.96 -2.83
C LEU A 462 17.98 -25.53 -2.29
N LYS A 463 18.00 -24.54 -3.19
CA LYS A 463 17.95 -23.12 -2.82
C LYS A 463 16.68 -22.75 -2.03
N TYR A 464 15.56 -23.43 -2.29
CA TYR A 464 14.30 -23.26 -1.57
C TYR A 464 14.17 -24.17 -0.34
N GLY A 465 15.28 -24.70 0.18
CA GLY A 465 15.33 -25.40 1.45
C GLY A 465 14.91 -26.87 1.40
N MET A 466 14.76 -27.46 0.20
CA MET A 466 14.46 -28.89 0.10
C MET A 466 15.70 -29.73 0.44
N ALA A 467 15.52 -30.77 1.26
CA ALA A 467 16.60 -31.69 1.65
C ALA A 467 17.23 -32.38 0.42
N PRO A 468 18.57 -32.52 0.35
CA PRO A 468 19.26 -33.13 -0.79
C PRO A 468 18.76 -34.52 -1.19
N GLU A 469 18.39 -35.33 -0.19
CA GLU A 469 17.87 -36.68 -0.38
C GLU A 469 16.53 -36.64 -1.12
N LYS A 470 15.63 -35.73 -0.70
CA LYS A 470 14.34 -35.52 -1.35
C LYS A 470 14.50 -34.97 -2.77
N VAL A 471 15.46 -34.06 -2.99
CA VAL A 471 15.78 -33.55 -4.33
C VAL A 471 16.32 -34.67 -5.24
N ALA A 472 17.10 -35.62 -4.71
CA ALA A 472 17.64 -36.74 -5.48
C ALA A 472 16.53 -37.63 -6.06
N GLU A 473 15.45 -37.85 -5.29
CA GLU A 473 14.32 -38.73 -5.64
C GLU A 473 13.33 -38.09 -6.64
N LEU A 474 13.24 -36.77 -6.70
CA LEU A 474 12.31 -36.08 -7.60
C LEU A 474 12.73 -36.18 -9.06
N LYS A 475 11.76 -36.48 -9.94
CA LYS A 475 11.94 -36.42 -11.40
C LYS A 475 11.32 -35.14 -11.95
N LYS A 476 12.13 -34.41 -12.74
CA LYS A 476 11.69 -33.20 -13.42
C LYS A 476 10.51 -33.50 -14.35
N GLY A 477 9.47 -32.69 -14.27
CA GLY A 477 8.30 -32.75 -15.18
C GLY A 477 7.27 -33.83 -14.85
N GLU A 478 7.43 -34.58 -13.75
CA GLU A 478 6.47 -35.62 -13.34
C GLU A 478 5.25 -35.04 -12.63
N ALA A 479 5.46 -34.10 -11.71
CA ALA A 479 4.41 -33.45 -10.93
C ALA A 479 4.84 -32.03 -10.53
N ASP A 480 3.87 -31.19 -10.16
CA ASP A 480 4.15 -29.91 -9.52
C ASP A 480 4.84 -30.15 -8.16
N VAL A 481 5.90 -29.39 -7.89
CA VAL A 481 6.71 -29.57 -6.66
C VAL A 481 6.31 -28.50 -5.63
N PRO A 482 5.84 -28.88 -4.43
CA PRO A 482 5.54 -27.92 -3.38
C PRO A 482 6.82 -27.35 -2.78
N LEU A 483 6.86 -26.04 -2.60
CA LEU A 483 7.95 -25.28 -1.99
C LEU A 483 7.41 -24.55 -0.76
N VAL A 484 8.11 -24.69 0.37
CA VAL A 484 7.76 -23.98 1.61
C VAL A 484 8.35 -22.57 1.51
N THR A 485 7.50 -21.59 1.24
CA THR A 485 7.90 -20.22 0.90
C THR A 485 7.16 -19.14 1.67
N GLY A 486 6.09 -19.50 2.39
CA GLY A 486 5.26 -18.57 3.13
C GLY A 486 5.94 -18.01 4.40
N PRO A 487 5.17 -17.36 5.29
CA PRO A 487 3.70 -17.31 5.27
C PRO A 487 3.13 -16.37 4.20
N HIS A 488 2.14 -16.86 3.46
CA HIS A 488 1.30 -16.08 2.53
C HIS A 488 -0.03 -15.71 3.20
N LEU A 489 -0.78 -14.74 2.66
CA LEU A 489 -2.20 -14.58 2.98
C LEU A 489 -3.02 -15.07 1.80
N GLY A 490 -3.50 -16.31 1.90
CA GLY A 490 -4.22 -17.03 0.85
C GLY A 490 -3.41 -18.16 0.21
N ASN A 491 -4.14 -19.13 -0.36
CA ASN A 491 -3.55 -20.27 -1.06
C ASN A 491 -2.98 -19.89 -2.43
N PHE A 492 -2.05 -20.70 -2.95
CA PHE A 492 -1.56 -20.57 -4.31
C PHE A 492 -2.72 -20.58 -5.33
N ASN A 493 -2.75 -19.61 -6.24
CA ASN A 493 -3.88 -19.32 -7.16
C ASN A 493 -5.24 -19.03 -6.48
N GLY A 494 -5.25 -18.81 -5.16
CA GLY A 494 -6.44 -18.49 -4.40
C GLY A 494 -6.66 -16.99 -4.20
N VAL A 495 -7.81 -16.68 -3.60
CA VAL A 495 -8.07 -15.36 -3.02
C VAL A 495 -7.25 -15.16 -1.74
N ILE A 496 -7.12 -13.91 -1.31
CA ILE A 496 -6.56 -13.58 0.00
C ILE A 496 -7.39 -14.27 1.10
N SER A 497 -6.74 -14.77 2.14
CA SER A 497 -7.42 -15.37 3.29
C SER A 497 -7.94 -14.35 4.31
N LEU A 498 -7.60 -13.08 4.11
CA LEU A 498 -7.92 -11.95 4.97
C LEU A 498 -8.56 -10.83 4.12
N PRO A 499 -9.79 -10.99 3.60
CA PRO A 499 -10.46 -9.95 2.81
C PRO A 499 -10.73 -8.67 3.61
N GLU A 500 -10.89 -8.76 4.93
CA GLU A 500 -11.20 -7.64 5.82
C GLU A 500 -10.14 -6.54 5.77
N ILE A 501 -8.87 -6.89 5.57
CA ILE A 501 -7.78 -5.90 5.45
C ILE A 501 -7.95 -5.05 4.18
N ILE A 502 -8.50 -5.63 3.11
CA ILE A 502 -8.77 -4.95 1.84
C ILE A 502 -9.99 -4.05 1.99
N GLU A 503 -11.08 -4.58 2.52
CA GLU A 503 -12.33 -3.85 2.76
C GLU A 503 -12.08 -2.64 3.67
N TRP A 504 -11.34 -2.84 4.76
CA TRP A 504 -11.00 -1.75 5.67
C TRP A 504 -10.10 -0.70 5.02
N SER A 505 -9.06 -1.13 4.28
CA SER A 505 -8.17 -0.19 3.57
C SER A 505 -8.94 0.63 2.52
N ALA A 506 -9.88 -0.01 1.83
CA ALA A 506 -10.78 0.61 0.88
C ALA A 506 -11.65 1.67 1.56
N MET A 507 -12.27 1.32 2.69
CA MET A 507 -13.13 2.20 3.48
C MET A 507 -12.36 3.39 4.06
N ALA A 508 -11.20 3.15 4.67
CA ALA A 508 -10.35 4.19 5.24
C ALA A 508 -9.89 5.20 4.19
N ALA A 509 -9.49 4.71 3.01
CA ALA A 509 -9.12 5.56 1.87
C ALA A 509 -10.30 6.40 1.36
N GLY A 510 -11.47 5.76 1.21
CA GLY A 510 -12.69 6.43 0.74
C GLY A 510 -13.13 7.53 1.71
N CYS A 511 -13.09 7.23 3.01
CA CYS A 511 -13.38 8.17 4.08
C CYS A 511 -12.47 9.41 4.02
N CYS A 512 -11.15 9.24 3.92
CA CYS A 512 -10.21 10.36 3.84
C CYS A 512 -10.48 11.27 2.63
N VAL A 513 -10.69 10.67 1.45
CA VAL A 513 -10.96 11.43 0.22
C VAL A 513 -12.29 12.16 0.31
N ALA A 514 -13.35 11.49 0.78
CA ALA A 514 -14.66 12.10 0.94
C ALA A 514 -14.63 13.26 1.94
N ALA A 515 -13.97 13.08 3.09
CA ALA A 515 -13.81 14.13 4.09
C ALA A 515 -13.16 15.39 3.51
N LYS A 516 -12.06 15.21 2.76
CA LYS A 516 -11.36 16.34 2.12
C LYS A 516 -12.18 17.00 1.01
N SER A 517 -12.89 16.20 0.20
CA SER A 517 -13.74 16.68 -0.89
C SER A 517 -14.96 17.46 -0.41
N LEU A 518 -15.59 16.98 0.65
CA LEU A 518 -16.85 17.53 1.14
C LEU A 518 -16.64 18.63 2.18
N GLY A 519 -15.48 18.67 2.84
CA GLY A 519 -15.16 19.64 3.88
C GLY A 519 -16.24 19.65 4.97
N GLY A 520 -16.82 20.82 5.26
CA GLY A 520 -17.89 20.94 6.26
C GLY A 520 -19.14 20.09 5.97
N ARG A 521 -19.39 19.69 4.71
CA ARG A 521 -20.51 18.79 4.36
C ARG A 521 -20.29 17.35 4.86
N TRP A 522 -19.04 16.94 5.08
CA TRP A 522 -18.71 15.61 5.59
C TRP A 522 -19.25 15.39 6.99
N VAL A 523 -19.04 16.36 7.89
CA VAL A 523 -19.54 16.32 9.27
C VAL A 523 -21.07 16.25 9.30
N GLY A 524 -21.73 16.94 8.36
CA GLY A 524 -23.18 16.91 8.20
C GLY A 524 -23.75 15.58 7.71
N ALA A 525 -22.97 14.74 7.02
CA ALA A 525 -23.42 13.43 6.56
C ALA A 525 -23.61 12.40 7.69
N ARG A 526 -23.01 12.65 8.87
CA ARG A 526 -23.10 11.81 10.07
C ARG A 526 -24.41 11.97 10.82
N LEU A 527 -25.06 13.12 10.68
CA LEU A 527 -26.31 13.43 11.35
C LEU A 527 -27.39 13.43 10.28
N GLY A 528 -28.37 12.54 10.39
CA GLY A 528 -29.67 12.72 9.73
C GLY A 528 -30.41 13.98 10.20
N ALA A 529 -29.70 15.02 10.65
CA ALA A 529 -30.20 16.33 11.02
C ALA A 529 -30.03 17.29 9.83
N VAL A 530 -31.10 17.42 9.06
CA VAL A 530 -31.63 18.75 8.74
C VAL A 530 -32.99 18.89 9.39
#